data_AF-A0AA49JMA0-F1
#
_entry.id   AF-A0AA49JMA0-F1
#
_cell.length_a   1.000
_cell.length_b   1.000
_cell.length_c   1.000
_cell.angle_alpha   90.00
_cell.angle_beta   90.00
_cell.angle_gamma   90.00
#
_symmetry.space_group_name_H-M   'P 1'
#
loop_
_entity.id
_entity.type
_entity.pdbx_description
1 polymer ?
#
loop_
_entity_poly.entity_id
_entity_poly.type
_entity_poly.pdbx_seq_one_letter_code
_entity_poly.pdbx_strand_id
1 'polypeptide(L)' 'MNPMYYIGTSGITSARYWRIRYGSVDNNTSLAIPLILATKLQNAGYNVDFAVPWGIGHAGDYDLDELFAWIDKICQGK' A
#
# COMPACT_ATOMS: atom_id res chain seq x y z
N MET A 1 14.04 0.57 -11.27
CA MET A 1 12.96 -0.44 -11.39
C MET A 1 11.64 0.22 -10.98
N ASN A 2 10.53 0.01 -11.68
CA ASN A 2 9.27 0.73 -11.42
C ASN A 2 8.08 -0.25 -11.31
N PRO A 3 7.40 -0.36 -10.14
CA PRO A 3 6.25 -1.26 -9.93
C PRO A 3 5.09 -1.00 -10.91
N MET A 4 4.96 0.22 -11.42
CA MET A 4 3.86 0.63 -12.29
C MET A 4 3.80 -0.14 -13.61
N TYR A 5 4.90 -0.75 -14.06
CA TYR A 5 4.95 -1.56 -15.28
C TYR A 5 4.43 -3.00 -15.10
N TYR A 6 4.26 -3.45 -13.86
CA TYR A 6 3.88 -4.83 -13.55
C TYR A 6 2.38 -4.97 -13.25
N ILE A 7 1.75 -3.89 -12.78
CA ILE A 7 0.36 -3.90 -12.34
C ILE A 7 -0.59 -4.03 -13.54
N GLY A 8 -1.37 -5.11 -13.56
CA GLY A 8 -2.35 -5.41 -14.62
C GLY A 8 -1.73 -5.97 -15.91
N THR A 9 -0.43 -6.27 -15.91
CA THR A 9 0.27 -6.78 -17.10
C THR A 9 0.07 -8.29 -17.24
N SER A 10 -0.32 -8.75 -18.44
CA SER A 10 -0.52 -10.17 -18.74
C SER A 10 0.77 -10.98 -18.52
N GLY A 11 0.63 -12.20 -18.00
CA GLY A 11 1.76 -13.09 -17.71
C GLY A 11 2.54 -12.74 -16.43
N ILE A 12 2.11 -11.73 -15.67
CA ILE A 12 2.73 -11.35 -14.40
C ILE A 12 1.84 -11.75 -13.23
N THR A 13 2.41 -12.45 -12.26
CA THR A 13 1.74 -12.73 -10.98
C THR A 13 2.11 -11.66 -9.97
N SER A 14 1.12 -10.87 -9.54
CA SER A 14 1.29 -9.85 -8.49
C SER A 14 0.55 -10.27 -7.23
N ALA A 15 1.04 -9.83 -6.06
CA ALA A 15 0.36 -10.05 -4.79
C ALA A 15 -1.08 -9.52 -4.83
N ARG A 16 -2.02 -10.24 -4.20
CA ARG A 16 -3.44 -9.89 -4.20
C ARG A 16 -3.80 -8.78 -3.20
N TYR A 17 -3.07 -8.70 -2.09
CA TYR A 17 -3.33 -7.80 -0.97
C TYR A 17 -2.16 -6.83 -0.78
N TRP A 18 -2.45 -5.54 -0.67
CA TRP A 18 -1.48 -4.46 -0.52
C TRP A 18 -1.89 -3.57 0.65
N ARG A 19 -0.97 -3.32 1.59
CA ARG A 19 -1.10 -2.30 2.63
C ARG A 19 -0.03 -1.24 2.39
N ILE A 20 -0.43 -0.01 2.14
CA ILE A 20 0.45 1.10 1.79
C ILE A 20 0.21 2.25 2.78
N ARG A 21 1.30 2.82 3.30
CA ARG A 21 1.27 3.99 4.18
C ARG A 21 2.26 5.03 3.67
N TYR A 22 1.92 6.30 3.81
CA TYR A 22 2.83 7.42 3.59
C TYR A 22 2.48 8.53 4.59
N GLY A 23 3.43 8.93 5.43
CA GLY A 23 3.15 9.87 6.51
C GLY A 23 2.68 11.24 6.01
N SER A 24 1.76 11.88 6.71
CA SER A 24 1.23 13.20 6.30
C SER A 24 2.26 14.32 6.34
N VAL A 25 3.36 14.12 7.06
CA VAL A 25 4.49 15.05 7.13
C VAL A 25 5.78 14.43 6.56
N ASP A 26 5.67 13.30 5.85
CA ASP A 26 6.79 12.75 5.06
C ASP A 26 6.99 13.59 3.79
N ASN A 27 8.17 14.19 3.67
CA ASN A 27 8.55 15.07 2.57
C ASN A 27 9.62 14.46 1.64
N ASN A 28 9.90 13.16 1.75
CA ASN A 28 10.89 12.48 0.92
C ASN A 28 10.40 12.31 -0.53
N THR A 29 9.09 12.37 -0.76
CA THR A 29 8.49 12.46 -2.09
C THR A 29 7.13 13.19 -2.06
N SER A 30 6.52 13.39 -3.23
CA SER A 30 5.15 13.91 -3.29
C SER A 30 4.16 12.83 -2.85
N LEU A 31 3.15 13.21 -2.06
CA LEU A 31 2.02 12.34 -1.71
C LEU A 31 1.33 11.73 -2.95
N ALA A 32 1.44 12.37 -4.10
CA ALA A 32 0.94 11.84 -5.37
C ALA A 32 1.59 10.49 -5.74
N ILE A 33 2.84 10.23 -5.39
CA ILE A 33 3.54 8.99 -5.75
C ILE A 33 2.88 7.74 -5.15
N PRO A 34 2.73 7.61 -3.81
CA PRO A 34 2.05 6.47 -3.21
C PRO A 34 0.56 6.43 -3.56
N LEU A 35 -0.09 7.59 -3.73
CA LEU A 35 -1.49 7.66 -4.14
C LEU A 35 -1.72 7.11 -5.56
N ILE A 36 -0.84 7.45 -6.52
CA ILE A 36 -0.90 6.94 -7.90
C ILE A 36 -0.70 5.42 -7.90
N LEU A 37 0.24 4.90 -7.11
CA LEU A 37 0.46 3.47 -6.96
C LEU A 37 -0.79 2.76 -6.41
N ALA A 38 -1.32 3.25 -5.30
CA ALA A 38 -2.52 2.69 -4.66
C ALA A 38 -3.72 2.72 -5.62
N THR A 39 -3.94 3.84 -6.29
CA THR A 39 -5.03 4.00 -7.27
C THR A 39 -4.88 3.05 -8.46
N LYS A 40 -3.66 2.88 -9.00
CA LYS A 40 -3.43 1.95 -10.11
C LYS A 40 -3.70 0.50 -9.70
N LEU A 41 -3.27 0.10 -8.49
CA LEU A 41 -3.58 -1.21 -7.93
C LEU A 41 -5.09 -1.42 -7.76
N GLN A 42 -5.81 -0.45 -7.18
CA GLN A 42 -7.26 -0.54 -7.03
C GLN A 42 -7.98 -0.66 -8.38
N ASN A 43 -7.62 0.18 -9.36
CA ASN A 43 -8.20 0.15 -10.70
C ASN A 43 -7.92 -1.16 -11.45
N ALA A 44 -6.84 -1.87 -11.11
CA ALA A 44 -6.52 -3.18 -11.67
C ALA A 44 -7.15 -4.36 -10.88
N GLY A 45 -7.99 -4.08 -9.88
CA GLY A 45 -8.76 -5.08 -9.15
C GLY A 45 -8.05 -5.73 -7.95
N TYR A 46 -6.94 -5.15 -7.48
CA TYR A 46 -6.25 -5.63 -6.27
C TYR A 46 -6.92 -5.12 -4.99
N ASN A 47 -6.75 -5.85 -3.88
CA ASN A 47 -7.18 -5.38 -2.57
C ASN A 47 -6.13 -4.42 -2.00
N VAL A 48 -6.50 -3.16 -1.80
CA VAL A 48 -5.56 -2.12 -1.36
C VAL A 48 -6.10 -1.40 -0.12
N ASP A 49 -5.32 -1.45 0.95
CA ASP A 49 -5.47 -0.67 2.17
C ASP A 49 -4.44 0.47 2.13
N PHE A 50 -4.88 1.67 1.75
CA PHE A 50 -4.04 2.87 1.67
C PHE A 50 -4.47 3.91 2.69
N ALA A 51 -3.51 4.49 3.41
CA ALA A 51 -3.76 5.59 4.31
C ALA A 51 -2.58 6.57 4.35
N VAL A 52 -2.87 7.79 4.80
CA VAL A 52 -1.89 8.86 5.04
C VAL A 52 -1.89 9.18 6.53
N PRO A 53 -1.09 8.47 7.36
CA PRO A 53 -1.15 8.64 8.81
C PRO A 53 -0.74 10.04 9.24
N TRP A 54 -1.56 10.65 10.09
CA TRP A 54 -1.35 12.02 10.55
C TRP A 54 -0.11 12.14 11.44
N GLY A 55 0.69 13.19 11.22
CA GLY A 55 1.83 13.53 12.06
C GLY A 55 3.05 12.59 11.91
N ILE A 56 2.97 11.61 11.01
CA ILE A 56 4.08 10.70 10.72
C ILE A 56 4.98 11.31 9.64
N GLY A 57 6.28 11.39 9.93
CA GLY A 57 7.33 11.77 8.99
C GLY A 57 7.85 10.58 8.18
N HIS A 58 9.12 10.63 7.78
CA HIS A 58 9.74 9.52 7.07
C HIS A 58 10.06 8.35 8.01
N ALA A 59 9.13 7.41 8.13
CA ALA A 59 9.22 6.27 9.04
C ALA A 59 8.46 5.05 8.50
N GLY A 60 8.74 3.88 9.10
CA GLY A 60 8.00 2.62 8.96
C GLY A 60 7.73 2.01 10.34
N ASP A 61 7.00 0.90 10.37
CA ASP A 61 6.74 0.07 11.56
C ASP A 61 6.19 0.82 12.80
N TYR A 62 5.60 1.99 12.60
CA TYR A 62 5.00 2.80 13.67
C TYR A 62 3.56 2.36 14.02
N ASP A 63 2.95 1.49 13.22
CA ASP A 63 1.56 1.02 13.35
C ASP A 63 1.46 -0.52 13.37
N LEU A 64 2.39 -1.20 14.07
CA LEU A 64 2.49 -2.67 14.09
C LEU A 64 1.20 -3.37 14.53
N ASP A 65 0.47 -2.85 15.51
CA ASP A 65 -0.79 -3.45 15.95
C ASP A 65 -1.83 -3.46 14.82
N GLU A 66 -1.93 -2.37 14.05
CA GLU A 66 -2.82 -2.29 12.88
C GLU A 66 -2.32 -3.14 11.71
N LEU A 67 -0.99 -3.22 11.53
CA LEU A 67 -0.38 -4.08 10.52
C LEU A 67 -0.69 -5.55 10.81
N PHE A 68 -0.50 -6.01 12.05
CA PHE A 68 -0.78 -7.39 12.45
C PHE A 68 -2.27 -7.70 12.40
N ALA A 69 -3.14 -6.79 12.84
CA ALA A 69 -4.59 -6.93 12.67
C ALA A 69 -4.99 -7.05 11.18
N TRP A 70 -4.33 -6.31 10.29
CA TRP A 70 -4.54 -6.43 8.84
C TRP A 70 -4.07 -7.78 8.30
N ILE A 71 -2.90 -8.28 8.73
CA ILE A 71 -2.38 -9.60 8.36
C ILE A 71 -3.33 -10.70 8.84
N ASP A 72 -3.74 -10.66 10.11
CA ASP A 72 -4.69 -11.61 10.69
C ASP A 72 -5.98 -11.66 9.89
N LYS A 73 -6.53 -10.49 9.53
CA LYS A 73 -7.76 -10.40 8.72
C LYS A 73 -7.64 -11.06 7.35
N ILE A 74 -6.47 -11.03 6.70
CA ILE A 74 -6.30 -11.62 5.36
C ILE A 74 -5.84 -13.09 5.39
N CYS A 75 -5.25 -13.54 6.51
CA CYS A 75 -4.77 -14.91 6.69
C CYS A 75 -5.80 -15.81 7.38
N GLN A 76 -6.62 -15.27 8.26
CA GLN A 76 -7.72 -15.98 8.90
C GLN A 76 -8.90 -15.96 7.91
N GLY A 77 -8.96 -16.96 7.05
CA GLY A 77 -10.11 -17.19 6.18
C GLY A 77 -11.42 -17.20 6.99
N LYS A 78 -12.53 -16.80 6.37
CA LYS A 78 -13.85 -17.18 6.88
C LYS A 78 -13.96 -18.69 7.01
#